data_AF-A0A453FV55-F1
#
_entry.id   AF-A0A453FV55-F1
#
_cell.length_a   1.000
_cell.length_b   1.000
_cell.length_c   1.000
_cell.angle_alpha   90.00
_cell.angle_beta   90.00
_cell.angle_gamma   90.00
#
_symmetry.space_group_name_H-M   'P 1'
#
loop_
_entity.id
_entity.type
_entity.pdbx_description
1 polymer ?
#
loop_
_entity_poly.entity_id
_entity_poly.type
_entity_poly.pdbx_seq_one_letter_code
_entity_poly.pdbx_strand_id
1 'polypeptide(L)'
;MMLARMIEMISPIDMEMLELGQETHKYFTDDYGLFTKNEETGQLEHLLPEKSSLRHHLRCPDPQFVDFLSYLLQINPRKRPTASEALEHPWLSSEY
;
A
#
# COMPACT_ATOMS: atom_id res chain seq x y z
N MET A 1 0.77 13.62 1.56
CA MET A 1 0.56 12.92 0.26
C MET A 1 -0.07 11.55 0.49
N MET A 2 -1.06 11.16 -0.32
CA MET A 2 -1.77 9.86 -0.18
C MET A 2 -0.85 8.66 -0.41
N LEU A 3 0.05 8.74 -1.39
CA LEU A 3 0.97 7.65 -1.75
C LEU A 3 1.88 7.25 -0.58
N ALA A 4 2.37 8.21 0.21
CA ALA A 4 3.14 7.94 1.42
C ALA A 4 2.33 7.07 2.40
N ARG A 5 1.07 7.42 2.65
CA ARG A 5 0.18 6.65 3.55
C ARG A 5 -0.08 5.24 3.04
N MET A 6 -0.23 5.07 1.73
CA MET A 6 -0.38 3.73 1.13
C MET A 6 0.86 2.87 1.35
N ILE A 7 2.05 3.44 1.18
CA ILE A 7 3.34 2.74 1.39
C ILE A 7 3.49 2.33 2.86
N GLU A 8 3.15 3.21 3.80
CA GLU A 8 3.18 2.91 5.25
C GLU A 8 2.30 1.70 5.61
N MET A 9 1.16 1.56 4.94
CA MET A 9 0.15 0.55 5.28
C MET A 9 0.38 -0.79 4.57
N ILE A 10 0.82 -0.77 3.30
CA ILE A 10 0.78 -1.92 2.37
C ILE A 10 2.18 -2.44 1.96
N SER A 11 3.26 -1.69 2.24
CA SER A 11 4.69 -2.09 2.26
C SER A 11 5.21 -3.25 1.37
N PRO A 12 6.38 -3.09 0.73
CA PRO A 12 6.78 -2.03 -0.19
C PRO A 12 6.11 -2.22 -1.57
N ILE A 13 6.19 -1.20 -2.43
CA ILE A 13 5.75 -1.33 -3.83
C ILE A 13 6.74 -2.25 -4.56
N ASP A 14 6.22 -3.24 -5.29
CA ASP A 14 7.05 -4.13 -6.10
C ASP A 14 7.85 -3.32 -7.14
N MET A 15 9.15 -3.60 -7.28
CA MET A 15 10.05 -2.86 -8.19
C MET A 15 9.55 -2.86 -9.65
N GLU A 16 9.00 -3.99 -10.11
CA GLU A 16 8.37 -4.11 -11.44
C GLU A 16 7.27 -3.05 -11.64
N MET A 17 6.50 -2.73 -10.60
CA MET A 17 5.47 -1.70 -10.70
C MET A 17 6.06 -0.29 -10.81
N LEU A 18 7.18 -0.03 -10.14
CA LEU A 18 7.87 1.26 -10.22
C LEU A 18 8.50 1.45 -11.60
N GLU A 19 9.13 0.41 -12.14
CA GLU A 19 9.75 0.41 -13.48
C GLU A 19 8.72 0.60 -14.60
N LEU A 20 7.56 -0.06 -14.50
CA LEU A 20 6.49 0.04 -15.50
C LEU A 20 5.59 1.28 -15.33
N GLY A 21 5.71 1.98 -14.21
CA GLY A 21 4.86 3.13 -13.89
C GLY A 21 5.17 4.36 -14.74
N GLN A 22 4.23 4.77 -15.59
CA GLN A 22 4.37 5.94 -16.47
C GLN A 22 4.66 7.23 -15.68
N GLU A 23 4.12 7.32 -14.46
CA GLU A 23 4.17 8.51 -13.62
C GLU A 23 5.07 8.34 -12.39
N THR A 24 5.87 7.27 -12.32
CA THR A 24 6.78 7.01 -11.19
C THR A 24 7.70 8.20 -10.92
N HIS A 25 8.24 8.81 -11.97
CA HIS A 25 9.13 9.97 -11.90
C HIS A 25 8.54 11.21 -11.22
N LYS A 26 7.21 11.30 -11.07
CA LYS A 26 6.55 12.42 -10.36
C LYS A 26 6.63 12.29 -8.84
N TYR A 27 6.89 11.08 -8.33
CA TYR A 27 6.81 10.76 -6.91
C TYR A 27 8.07 10.11 -6.37
N PHE A 28 8.88 9.49 -7.22
CA PHE A 28 10.06 8.73 -6.83
C PHE A 28 11.31 9.27 -7.52
N THR A 29 12.40 9.38 -6.76
CA THR A 29 13.74 9.64 -7.28
C THR A 29 14.27 8.41 -8.04
N ASP A 30 15.43 8.55 -8.70
CA ASP A 30 16.06 7.46 -9.46
C ASP A 30 16.46 6.26 -8.57
N ASP A 31 16.66 6.49 -7.27
CA ASP A 31 16.86 5.46 -6.24
C ASP A 31 15.55 4.98 -5.58
N TYR A 32 14.40 5.33 -6.16
CA TYR A 32 13.04 5.02 -5.68
C TYR A 32 12.70 5.57 -4.29
N GLY A 33 13.37 6.65 -3.88
CA GLY A 33 13.01 7.44 -2.71
C GLY A 33 11.77 8.30 -2.99
N LEU A 34 10.80 8.29 -2.08
CA LEU A 34 9.58 9.08 -2.23
C LEU A 34 9.88 10.57 -2.00
N PHE A 35 9.31 11.45 -2.83
CA PHE A 35 9.39 12.89 -2.65
C PHE A 35 8.05 13.58 -2.96
N THR A 36 7.93 14.84 -2.54
CA THR A 36 6.85 15.74 -2.94
C THR A 36 7.44 17.09 -3.34
N LYS A 37 6.76 17.81 -4.23
CA LYS A 37 7.11 19.20 -4.53
C LYS A 37 6.28 20.11 -3.63
N ASN A 38 6.94 21.01 -2.92
CA ASN A 38 6.29 22.05 -2.14
C ASN A 38 5.66 23.07 -3.11
N GLU A 39 4.35 23.34 -2.97
CA GLU A 39 3.63 24.22 -3.88
C GLU A 39 4.00 25.70 -3.69
N GLU A 40 4.43 26.09 -2.48
CA GLU A 40 4.78 27.48 -2.15
C GLU A 40 6.22 27.82 -2.56
N THR A 41 7.16 26.92 -2.27
CA THR A 41 8.59 27.16 -2.51
C THR A 41 9.10 26.54 -3.81
N GLY A 42 8.35 25.60 -4.38
CA GLY A 42 8.74 24.83 -5.55
C GLY A 42 9.84 23.79 -5.28
N GLN A 43 10.30 23.64 -4.03
CA GLN A 43 11.39 22.75 -3.67
C GLN A 43 10.92 21.29 -3.56
N LEU A 44 11.83 20.35 -3.81
CA LEU A 44 11.59 18.92 -3.61
C LEU A 44 11.89 18.55 -2.16
N GLU A 45 10.94 17.91 -1.51
CA GLU A 45 11.03 17.44 -0.12
C GLU A 45 10.95 15.91 -0.11
N HIS A 46 11.94 15.26 0.49
CA HIS A 46 11.94 13.80 0.65
C HIS A 46 10.92 13.39 1.71
N LEU A 47 10.16 12.35 1.39
CA LEU A 47 9.21 11.73 2.29
C LEU A 47 9.82 10.42 2.79
N LEU A 48 9.95 10.29 4.11
CA LEU A 48 10.35 9.07 4.79
C LEU A 48 9.12 8.50 5.50
N PRO A 49 8.36 7.62 4.84
CA PRO A 49 7.15 7.08 5.43
C PRO A 49 7.50 6.23 6.66
N GLU A 50 6.69 6.30 7.71
CA GLU A 50 6.92 5.52 8.91
C GLU A 50 6.77 4.02 8.61
N LYS A 51 7.73 3.21 9.09
CA LYS A 51 7.62 1.75 9.01
C LYS A 51 6.49 1.29 9.94
N SER A 52 5.32 1.05 9.37
CA SER A 52 4.13 0.58 10.07
C SER A 52 3.50 -0.58 9.31
N SER A 53 2.29 -0.98 9.70
CA SER A 53 1.56 -2.09 9.06
C SER A 53 0.06 -1.83 9.08
N LEU A 54 -0.67 -2.44 8.14
CA LEU A 54 -2.13 -2.42 8.12
C LEU A 54 -2.74 -2.74 9.49
N ARG A 55 -2.20 -3.73 10.21
CA ARG A 55 -2.65 -4.09 11.56
C ARG A 55 -2.50 -2.94 12.57
N HIS A 56 -1.39 -2.20 12.51
CA HIS A 56 -1.15 -1.06 13.38
C HIS A 56 -2.18 0.06 13.15
N HIS A 57 -2.54 0.30 11.89
CA HIS A 57 -3.51 1.33 11.51
C HIS A 57 -4.96 0.94 11.80
N LEU A 58 -5.34 -0.32 11.53
CA LEU A 58 -6.71 -0.80 11.74
C LEU A 58 -7.09 -0.89 13.22
N ARG A 59 -6.11 -1.09 14.13
CA ARG A 59 -6.33 -1.33 15.57
C ARG A 59 -7.41 -2.40 15.86
N CYS A 60 -7.59 -3.33 14.92
CA CYS A 60 -8.59 -4.38 15.02
C CYS A 60 -8.01 -5.57 15.78
N PRO A 61 -8.72 -6.10 16.79
CA PRO A 61 -8.26 -7.27 17.54
C PRO A 61 -8.38 -8.58 16.73
N ASP A 62 -9.22 -8.60 15.69
CA ASP A 62 -9.53 -9.78 14.90
C ASP A 62 -8.44 -10.05 13.84
N PRO A 63 -7.63 -11.10 14.01
CA PRO A 63 -6.56 -11.41 13.07
C PRO A 63 -7.08 -11.90 11.72
N GLN A 64 -8.24 -12.58 11.66
CA GLN A 64 -8.79 -13.10 10.40
C GLN A 64 -9.35 -11.97 9.54
N PHE A 65 -9.94 -10.95 10.16
CA PHE A 65 -10.37 -9.77 9.43
C PHE A 65 -9.20 -8.97 8.85
N VAL A 66 -8.13 -8.77 9.64
CA VAL A 66 -6.93 -8.08 9.17
C VAL A 66 -6.24 -8.86 8.05
N ASP A 67 -6.23 -10.19 8.14
CA ASP A 67 -5.73 -11.07 7.08
C ASP A 67 -6.55 -10.93 5.80
N PHE A 68 -7.88 -10.95 5.90
CA PHE A 68 -8.78 -10.72 4.77
C PHE A 68 -8.52 -9.37 4.09
N LEU A 69 -8.40 -8.29 4.86
CA LEU A 69 -8.09 -6.97 4.30
C LEU A 69 -6.70 -6.93 3.65
N SER A 70 -5.70 -7.60 4.23
CA SER A 70 -4.37 -7.73 3.63
C SER A 70 -4.40 -8.51 2.31
N TYR A 71 -5.27 -9.52 2.23
CA TYR A 71 -5.52 -10.29 1.01
C TYR A 71 -6.16 -9.43 -0.08
N LEU A 72 -7.14 -8.59 0.26
CA LEU A 72 -7.78 -7.68 -0.71
C LEU A 72 -6.88 -6.52 -1.15
N LEU A 73 -6.09 -5.98 -0.23
CA LEU A 73 -5.28 -4.78 -0.43
C LEU A 73 -3.89 -5.06 -1.02
N GLN A 74 -3.70 -6.18 -1.70
CA GLN A 74 -2.45 -6.47 -2.40
C GLN A 74 -2.08 -5.34 -3.36
N ILE A 75 -0.88 -4.78 -3.16
CA ILE A 75 -0.39 -3.64 -3.95
C ILE A 75 -0.21 -4.03 -5.42
N ASN A 76 0.35 -5.22 -5.66
CA ASN A 76 0.52 -5.77 -6.99
C ASN A 76 -0.82 -6.28 -7.50
N PRO A 77 -1.38 -5.69 -8.57
CA PRO A 77 -2.66 -6.12 -9.12
C PRO A 77 -2.68 -7.58 -9.56
N ARG A 78 -1.53 -8.15 -9.95
CA ARG A 78 -1.39 -9.55 -10.37
C ARG A 78 -1.51 -10.53 -9.20
N LYS A 79 -1.25 -10.07 -7.98
CA LYS A 79 -1.38 -10.84 -6.74
C LYS A 79 -2.72 -10.58 -6.05
N ARG A 80 -3.48 -9.58 -6.51
CA ARG A 80 -4.76 -9.19 -5.92
C ARG A 80 -5.84 -10.20 -6.31
N PRO A 81 -6.63 -10.70 -5.34
CA PRO A 81 -7.70 -11.63 -5.65
C PRO A 81 -8.80 -10.98 -6.48
N THR A 82 -9.44 -11.82 -7.28
CA THR A 82 -10.74 -11.51 -7.86
C THR A 82 -11.83 -11.52 -6.78
N ALA A 83 -12.98 -10.95 -7.11
CA ALA A 83 -14.13 -10.97 -6.19
C ALA A 83 -14.55 -12.41 -5.83
N SER A 84 -14.51 -13.34 -6.79
CA SER A 84 -14.85 -14.75 -6.54
C SER A 84 -13.85 -15.41 -5.58
N GLU A 85 -12.55 -15.21 -5.77
CA GLU A 85 -11.53 -15.75 -4.84
C GLU A 85 -11.64 -15.14 -3.44
N ALA A 86 -11.97 -13.84 -3.36
CA ALA A 86 -12.18 -13.16 -2.09
C ALA A 86 -13.37 -13.72 -1.29
N LEU A 87 -14.43 -14.17 -1.96
CA LEU A 87 -15.61 -14.74 -1.30
C LEU A 87 -15.30 -16.08 -0.61
N GLU A 88 -14.28 -16.80 -1.08
CA GLU A 88 -13.83 -18.07 -0.49
C GLU A 88 -12.93 -17.87 0.76
N HIS A 89 -12.69 -16.63 1.19
CA HIS A 89 -11.80 -16.36 2.31
C HIS A 89 -12.39 -16.86 3.64
N PRO A 90 -11.60 -17.54 4.51
CA PRO A 90 -12.10 -18.15 5.75
C PRO A 90 -12.85 -17.18 6.67
N TRP A 91 -12.41 -15.92 6.74
CA TRP A 91 -13.06 -14.88 7.55
C TRP A 91 -14.56 -14.72 7.26
N LEU A 92 -14.99 -14.88 6.00
CA LEU A 92 -16.41 -14.75 5.63
C LEU A 92 -17.25 -15.97 6.04
N SER A 93 -16.60 -17.10 6.29
CA SER A 93 -17.22 -18.36 6.72
C SER A 93 -17.14 -18.59 8.23
N SER A 94 -16.48 -17.69 8.97
CA SER A 94 -16.38 -17.77 10.43
C SER A 94 -17.74 -17.50 11.06
N GLU A 95 -18.23 -18.42 11.90
CA GLU A 95 -19.39 -18.17 12.76
C GLU A 95 -18.93 -17.31 13.96
N TYR A 96 -19.51 -16.12 14.12
CA TYR A 96 -19.23 -15.18 15.22
C TYR A 96 -20.32 -15.20 16.29
#